data_AF-A0A815VMQ0-F1
#
_entry.id   AF-A0A815VMQ0-F1
#
_cell.length_a   1.000
_cell.length_b   1.000
_cell.length_c   1.000
_cell.angle_alpha   90.00
_cell.angle_beta   90.00
_cell.angle_gamma   90.00
#
_symmetry.space_group_name_H-M   'P 1'
#
loop_
_entity.id
_entity.type
_entity.pdbx_description
1 polymer ?
#
loop_
_entity_poly.entity_id
_entity_poly.type
_entity_poly.pdbx_seq_one_letter_code
_entity_poly.pdbx_strand_id
1 'polypeptide(L)'
;MSNTHSKSELIVSSTSNFDPINLESEILQLCLQYPNGVSNKILEKSFPNVTLEQRVNALNRLSSLQKIDFLKSLNEPSSFIYRIRDPMNKSNSSISIGNETTDQMERIVYQVVKESGNLGIWIRDIRFKIQLSPTILNKTLKSLENKQLIKAVKSVHANKRK
;
A
#
# COMPACT_ATOMS: atom_id res chain seq x y z
N MET A 1 -51.38 -11.21 -38.61
CA MET A 1 -50.50 -12.39 -38.53
C MET A 1 -49.21 -12.13 -39.27
N SER A 2 -48.08 -12.25 -38.56
CA SER A 2 -46.78 -12.82 -39.02
C SER A 2 -46.09 -12.17 -40.23
N ASN A 3 -45.07 -11.32 -40.07
CA ASN A 3 -43.65 -11.52 -39.70
C ASN A 3 -42.71 -11.85 -40.89
N THR A 4 -41.48 -11.32 -40.79
CA THR A 4 -40.22 -11.63 -41.50
C THR A 4 -39.99 -10.95 -42.85
N HIS A 5 -38.84 -10.34 -43.16
CA HIS A 5 -37.64 -9.99 -42.40
C HIS A 5 -36.94 -8.85 -43.14
N SER A 6 -36.76 -7.70 -42.48
CA SER A 6 -35.91 -6.62 -42.98
C SER A 6 -34.47 -7.06 -43.06
N LYS A 7 -33.90 -6.79 -44.23
CA LYS A 7 -32.48 -6.82 -44.56
C LYS A 7 -31.75 -5.74 -43.77
N SER A 8 -30.47 -6.02 -43.53
CA SER A 8 -29.39 -5.08 -43.15
C SER A 8 -29.56 -4.30 -41.86
N GLU A 9 -28.79 -4.68 -40.83
CA GLU A 9 -27.59 -3.91 -40.46
C GLU A 9 -26.69 -4.79 -39.60
N LEU A 10 -25.54 -5.14 -40.18
CA LEU A 10 -24.38 -5.66 -39.47
C LEU A 10 -23.85 -4.51 -38.61
N ILE A 11 -24.33 -4.41 -37.38
CA ILE A 11 -23.65 -3.61 -36.36
C ILE A 11 -22.30 -4.25 -36.08
N VAL A 12 -21.29 -3.65 -36.72
CA VAL A 12 -19.87 -3.87 -36.47
C VAL A 12 -19.63 -3.85 -34.97
N SER A 13 -19.44 -5.05 -34.42
CA SER A 13 -18.90 -5.19 -33.08
C SER A 13 -17.44 -4.79 -33.18
N SER A 14 -17.17 -3.50 -32.99
CA SER A 14 -15.83 -2.99 -32.77
C SER A 14 -15.37 -3.50 -31.40
N THR A 15 -14.97 -4.77 -31.35
CA THR A 15 -14.10 -5.31 -30.32
C THR A 15 -12.78 -4.54 -30.44
N SER A 16 -12.71 -3.39 -29.80
CA SER A 16 -11.43 -2.78 -29.47
C SER A 16 -10.72 -3.79 -28.59
N ASN A 17 -9.68 -4.40 -29.15
CA ASN A 17 -8.80 -5.33 -28.48
C ASN A 17 -8.08 -4.55 -27.37
N PHE A 18 -8.75 -4.36 -26.24
CA PHE A 18 -8.21 -3.64 -25.09
C PHE A 18 -7.56 -4.66 -24.18
N ASP A 19 -6.26 -4.87 -24.38
CA ASP A 19 -5.50 -5.79 -23.53
C ASP A 19 -5.51 -5.25 -22.10
N PRO A 20 -6.13 -5.95 -21.12
CA PRO A 20 -6.20 -5.48 -19.74
C PRO A 20 -4.81 -5.30 -19.12
N ILE A 21 -3.81 -6.02 -19.63
CA ILE A 21 -2.41 -5.93 -19.24
C ILE A 21 -1.81 -4.57 -19.63
N ASN A 22 -2.17 -4.03 -20.79
CA ASN A 22 -1.69 -2.73 -21.24
C ASN A 22 -2.28 -1.60 -20.39
N LEU A 23 -3.56 -1.69 -20.03
CA LEU A 23 -4.22 -0.72 -19.14
C LEU A 23 -3.56 -0.64 -17.77
N GLU A 24 -3.27 -1.79 -17.17
CA GLU A 24 -2.60 -1.87 -15.87
C GLU A 24 -1.23 -1.19 -15.91
N SER A 25 -0.44 -1.43 -16.96
CA SER A 25 0.87 -0.81 -17.15
C SER A 25 0.78 0.71 -17.32
N GLU A 26 -0.16 1.18 -18.12
CA GLU A 26 -0.38 2.62 -18.34
C GLU A 26 -0.84 3.34 -17.07
N ILE A 27 -1.73 2.72 -16.29
CA ILE A 27 -2.14 3.26 -14.98
C ILE A 27 -0.93 3.35 -14.04
N LEU A 28 -0.04 2.36 -14.05
CA LEU A 28 1.19 2.40 -13.25
C LEU A 28 2.13 3.53 -13.70
N GLN A 29 2.33 3.71 -15.02
CA GLN A 29 3.12 4.82 -15.55
C GLN A 29 2.54 6.17 -15.14
N LEU A 30 1.23 6.33 -15.22
CA LEU A 30 0.54 7.54 -14.79
C LEU A 30 0.75 7.78 -13.29
N CYS A 31 0.62 6.76 -12.46
CA CYS A 31 0.88 6.86 -11.02
C CYS A 31 2.35 7.19 -10.69
N LEU A 32 3.31 6.80 -11.54
CA LEU A 32 4.72 7.21 -11.40
C LEU A 32 4.93 8.69 -11.75
N GLN A 33 4.20 9.20 -12.75
CA GLN A 33 4.29 10.60 -13.17
C GLN A 33 3.67 11.56 -12.15
N TYR A 34 2.71 11.09 -11.36
CA TYR A 34 2.03 11.86 -10.31
C TYR A 34 2.37 11.33 -8.91
N PRO A 35 3.46 11.78 -8.27
CA PRO A 35 3.88 11.31 -6.95
C PRO A 35 2.87 11.64 -5.83
N ASN A 36 2.02 12.66 -6.04
CA ASN A 36 0.95 13.05 -5.12
C ASN A 36 -0.31 12.17 -5.25
N GLY A 37 -0.31 11.21 -6.17
CA GLY A 37 -1.43 10.34 -6.48
C GLY A 37 -2.30 10.86 -7.62
N VAL A 38 -3.01 9.92 -8.26
CA VAL A 38 -3.88 10.12 -9.41
C VAL A 38 -5.33 10.04 -8.96
N SER A 39 -6.14 11.05 -9.25
CA SER A 39 -7.58 11.01 -8.95
C SER A 39 -8.38 10.41 -10.11
N ASN A 40 -9.63 10.00 -9.85
CA ASN A 40 -10.53 9.52 -10.92
C ASN A 40 -10.66 10.52 -12.09
N LYS A 41 -10.62 11.83 -11.82
CA LYS A 41 -10.67 12.87 -12.87
C LYS A 41 -9.45 12.80 -13.81
N ILE A 42 -8.26 12.54 -13.26
CA ILE A 42 -7.02 12.43 -14.05
C ILE A 42 -7.04 11.12 -14.85
N LEU A 43 -7.53 10.03 -14.26
CA LEU A 43 -7.71 8.76 -14.96
C LEU A 43 -8.70 8.88 -16.12
N GLU A 44 -9.80 9.62 -15.94
CA GLU A 44 -10.80 9.85 -16.99
C GLU A 44 -10.22 10.66 -18.15
N LYS A 45 -9.46 11.72 -17.84
CA LYS A 45 -8.78 12.54 -18.85
C LYS A 45 -7.70 11.78 -19.62
N SER A 46 -6.95 10.92 -18.94
CA SER A 46 -5.83 10.17 -19.54
C SER A 46 -6.32 8.96 -20.34
N PHE A 47 -7.45 8.37 -19.94
CA PHE A 47 -8.01 7.16 -20.55
C PHE A 47 -9.48 7.36 -20.97
N PRO A 48 -9.78 8.24 -21.95
CA PRO A 48 -11.15 8.47 -22.42
C PRO A 48 -11.74 7.27 -23.17
N ASN A 49 -10.89 6.40 -23.73
CA ASN A 49 -11.28 5.20 -24.49
C ASN A 49 -11.61 3.98 -23.61
N VAL A 50 -11.56 4.12 -22.28
CA VAL A 50 -11.71 3.02 -21.32
C VAL A 50 -12.99 3.20 -20.54
N THR A 51 -13.80 2.14 -20.46
CA THR A 51 -15.03 2.17 -19.66
C THR A 51 -14.71 2.23 -18.17
N LEU A 52 -15.63 2.79 -17.38
CA LEU A 52 -15.48 2.85 -15.93
C LEU A 52 -15.27 1.45 -15.33
N GLU A 53 -15.98 0.44 -15.85
CA GLU A 53 -15.86 -0.94 -15.40
C GLU A 53 -14.47 -1.53 -15.64
N GLN A 54 -13.92 -1.37 -16.85
CA GLN A 54 -12.57 -1.84 -17.20
C GLN A 54 -11.51 -1.17 -16.33
N ARG A 55 -11.66 0.13 -16.08
CA ARG A 55 -10.76 0.90 -15.22
C ARG A 55 -10.83 0.41 -13.78
N VAL A 56 -12.03 0.25 -13.22
CA VAL A 56 -12.21 -0.25 -11.85
C VAL A 56 -11.64 -1.66 -11.72
N ASN A 57 -11.84 -2.52 -12.71
CA ASN A 57 -11.28 -3.87 -12.72
C ASN A 57 -9.74 -3.84 -12.72
N ALA A 58 -9.12 -3.03 -13.59
CA ALA A 58 -7.66 -2.86 -13.62
C ALA A 58 -7.11 -2.30 -12.29
N LEU A 59 -7.77 -1.30 -11.71
CA LEU A 59 -7.38 -0.73 -10.41
C LEU A 59 -7.50 -1.74 -9.28
N ASN A 60 -8.60 -2.51 -9.25
CA ASN A 60 -8.79 -3.57 -8.27
C ASN A 60 -7.70 -4.64 -8.41
N ARG A 61 -7.37 -5.06 -9.63
CA ARG A 61 -6.27 -5.99 -9.90
C ARG A 61 -4.93 -5.43 -9.43
N LEU A 62 -4.59 -4.19 -9.77
CA LEU A 62 -3.36 -3.54 -9.32
C LEU A 62 -3.27 -3.38 -7.79
N SER A 63 -4.41 -3.12 -7.13
CA SER A 63 -4.52 -3.04 -5.68
C SER A 63 -4.32 -4.41 -5.03
N SER A 64 -4.96 -5.46 -5.57
CA SER A 64 -4.76 -6.86 -5.16
C SER A 64 -3.32 -7.33 -5.36
N LEU A 65 -2.67 -6.91 -6.46
CA LEU A 65 -1.27 -7.18 -6.76
C LEU A 65 -0.28 -6.35 -5.93
N GLN A 66 -0.78 -5.52 -5.01
CA GLN A 66 0.03 -4.67 -4.15
C GLN A 66 0.92 -3.66 -4.87
N LYS A 67 0.56 -3.25 -6.09
CA LYS A 67 1.34 -2.27 -6.86
C LYS A 67 0.89 -0.82 -6.62
N ILE A 68 -0.38 -0.64 -6.23
CA ILE A 68 -0.97 0.67 -5.94
C ILE A 68 -1.71 0.67 -4.60
N ASP A 69 -1.86 1.86 -4.04
CA ASP A 69 -2.64 2.12 -2.83
C ASP A 69 -3.85 2.99 -3.15
N PHE A 70 -4.97 2.66 -2.53
CA PHE A 70 -6.21 3.42 -2.57
C PHE A 70 -6.34 4.28 -1.32
N LEU A 71 -6.31 5.60 -1.51
CA LEU A 71 -6.33 6.58 -0.44
C LEU A 71 -7.54 7.51 -0.58
N LYS A 72 -8.08 7.96 0.56
CA LYS A 72 -9.02 9.09 0.57
C LYS A 72 -8.23 10.38 0.36
N SER A 73 -8.75 11.26 -0.49
CA SER A 73 -8.18 12.60 -0.65
C SER A 73 -8.42 13.41 0.62
N LEU A 74 -7.37 14.06 1.12
CA LEU A 74 -7.48 14.97 2.28
C LEU A 74 -8.10 16.32 1.87
N ASN A 75 -7.92 16.71 0.61
CA ASN A 75 -8.42 17.98 0.08
C ASN A 75 -9.90 17.90 -0.32
N GLU A 76 -10.40 16.70 -0.59
CA GLU A 76 -11.73 16.46 -1.14
C GLU A 76 -12.35 15.22 -0.46
N PRO A 77 -13.26 15.38 0.51
CA PRO A 77 -13.73 14.28 1.37
C PRO A 77 -14.47 13.16 0.61
N SER A 78 -14.98 13.46 -0.59
CA SER A 78 -15.68 12.49 -1.45
C SER A 78 -14.83 11.97 -2.62
N SER A 79 -13.53 12.30 -2.66
CA SER A 79 -12.63 11.88 -3.74
C SER A 79 -11.58 10.90 -3.23
N PHE A 80 -11.20 9.97 -4.11
CA PHE A 80 -10.13 9.01 -3.87
C PHE A 80 -8.94 9.28 -4.78
N ILE A 81 -7.75 8.99 -4.28
CA ILE A 81 -6.48 9.07 -5.00
C ILE A 81 -5.82 7.70 -5.02
N TYR A 82 -5.20 7.38 -6.14
CA TYR A 82 -4.45 6.16 -6.36
C TYR A 82 -2.96 6.52 -6.45
N ARG A 83 -2.09 5.86 -5.67
CA ARG A 83 -0.64 6.10 -5.71
C ARG A 83 0.10 4.79 -5.91
N ILE A 84 1.34 4.84 -6.41
CA ILE A 84 2.22 3.67 -6.37
C ILE A 84 2.45 3.28 -4.90
N ARG A 85 2.34 1.98 -4.64
CA ARG A 85 2.71 1.39 -3.35
C ARG A 85 4.22 1.36 -3.27
N ASP A 86 4.76 2.09 -2.31
CA ASP A 86 6.15 1.93 -1.94
C ASP A 86 6.23 0.74 -0.95
N PRO A 87 6.97 -0.34 -1.26
CA PRO A 87 7.12 -1.48 -0.35
C PRO A 87 7.69 -1.08 1.02
N MET A 88 8.38 0.07 1.08
CA MET A 88 8.95 0.64 2.29
C MET A 88 7.97 1.55 3.04
N ASN A 89 6.95 2.12 2.36
CA ASN A 89 5.95 3.02 2.94
C ASN A 89 4.59 2.32 3.13
N LYS A 90 4.61 1.15 3.75
CA LYS A 90 3.41 0.38 4.15
C LYS A 90 2.70 1.02 5.36
N SER A 91 2.66 2.35 5.41
CA SER A 91 2.31 3.10 6.62
C SER A 91 0.88 3.58 6.65
N ASN A 92 0.19 3.76 5.51
CA ASN A 92 -1.02 4.61 5.49
C ASN A 92 -2.22 4.13 4.66
N SER A 93 -2.24 2.92 4.08
CA SER A 93 -3.37 2.50 3.23
C SER A 93 -3.61 1.00 3.19
N SER A 94 -3.69 0.38 4.36
CA SER A 94 -4.65 -0.71 4.58
C SER A 94 -4.87 -0.80 6.08
N ILE A 95 -5.95 -0.18 6.55
CA ILE A 95 -6.50 -0.50 7.86
C ILE A 95 -7.13 -1.90 7.72
N SER A 96 -6.29 -2.94 7.69
CA SER A 96 -6.72 -4.32 7.88
C SER A 96 -6.73 -4.56 9.38
N ILE A 97 -7.87 -4.24 10.01
CA ILE A 97 -8.14 -4.45 11.43
C ILE A 97 -8.04 -5.96 11.71
N GLY A 98 -6.98 -6.40 12.38
CA GLY A 98 -6.88 -7.76 12.88
C GLY A 98 -5.45 -8.18 13.19
N ASN A 99 -4.57 -8.19 12.18
CA ASN A 99 -3.22 -8.76 12.30
C ASN A 99 -2.09 -7.84 11.80
N GLU A 100 -2.37 -6.89 10.88
CA GLU A 100 -1.33 -6.02 10.31
C GLU A 100 -0.81 -4.94 11.28
N THR A 101 -1.50 -4.69 12.38
CA THR A 101 -1.01 -3.74 13.40
C THR A 101 0.28 -4.25 14.04
N THR A 102 0.39 -5.56 14.29
CA THR A 102 1.60 -6.15 14.87
C THR A 102 2.76 -6.09 13.86
N ASP A 103 2.50 -6.39 12.59
CA ASP A 103 3.51 -6.31 11.53
C ASP A 103 3.97 -4.86 11.27
N GLN A 104 3.05 -3.90 11.38
CA GLN A 104 3.38 -2.47 11.30
C GLN A 104 4.25 -2.04 12.48
N MET A 105 3.90 -2.45 13.71
CA MET A 105 4.73 -2.17 14.88
C MET A 105 6.12 -2.81 14.76
N GLU A 106 6.22 -4.04 14.27
CA GLU A 106 7.49 -4.72 14.00
C GLU A 106 8.35 -3.94 13.02
N ARG A 107 7.76 -3.44 11.92
CA ARG A 107 8.47 -2.61 10.94
C ARG A 107 8.99 -1.32 11.54
N ILE A 108 8.16 -0.61 12.30
CA ILE A 108 8.54 0.68 12.91
C ILE A 108 9.66 0.46 13.94
N VAL A 109 9.54 -0.56 14.80
CA VAL A 109 10.58 -0.92 15.77
C VAL A 109 11.88 -1.30 15.06
N TYR A 110 11.80 -2.12 14.01
CA TYR A 110 12.96 -2.51 13.22
C TYR A 110 13.66 -1.31 12.58
N GLN A 111 12.90 -0.37 12.01
CA GLN A 111 13.45 0.85 11.41
C GLN A 111 14.23 1.70 12.43
N VAL A 112 13.65 1.92 13.62
CA VAL A 112 14.31 2.67 14.70
C VAL A 112 15.59 1.98 15.17
N VAL A 113 15.59 0.65 15.27
CA VAL A 113 16.79 -0.13 15.62
C VAL A 113 17.85 -0.03 14.52
N LYS A 114 17.44 -0.13 13.24
CA LYS A 114 18.33 -0.03 12.09
C LYS A 114 18.99 1.34 11.97
N GLU A 115 18.25 2.41 12.21
CA GLU A 115 18.75 3.80 12.23
C GLU A 115 19.81 4.02 13.32
N SER A 116 19.76 3.24 14.39
CA SER A 116 20.72 3.35 15.51
C SER A 116 22.07 2.69 15.20
N GLY A 117 22.15 1.91 14.12
CA GLY A 117 23.38 1.33 13.60
C GLY A 117 24.17 0.53 14.64
N ASN A 118 25.47 0.80 14.71
CA ASN A 118 26.44 -0.04 15.41
C ASN A 118 26.47 0.18 16.93
N LEU A 119 25.96 1.31 17.41
CA LEU A 119 25.91 1.65 18.84
C LEU A 119 24.76 0.92 19.56
N GLY A 120 23.79 0.44 18.79
CA GLY A 120 22.53 -0.09 19.31
C GLY A 120 21.64 1.01 19.90
N ILE A 121 20.47 0.62 20.38
CA ILE A 121 19.50 1.53 21.01
C ILE A 121 18.90 0.89 22.24
N TRP A 122 18.69 1.70 23.27
CA TRP A 122 18.12 1.22 24.51
C TRP A 122 16.60 1.08 24.37
N ILE A 123 16.04 0.04 24.98
CA ILE A 123 14.58 -0.21 24.95
C ILE A 123 13.76 0.99 25.45
N ARG A 124 14.32 1.79 26.36
CA ARG A 124 13.71 3.03 26.85
C ARG A 124 13.59 4.08 25.75
N ASP A 125 14.63 4.24 24.94
CA ASP A 125 14.66 5.23 23.85
C ASP A 125 13.80 4.79 22.68
N ILE A 126 13.76 3.48 22.37
CA ILE A 126 12.79 2.92 21.41
C ILE A 126 11.36 3.27 21.86
N ARG A 127 11.04 3.07 23.14
CA ARG A 127 9.71 3.37 23.68
C ARG A 127 9.36 4.86 23.56
N PHE A 128 10.32 5.73 23.82
CA PHE A 128 10.11 7.18 23.72
C PHE A 128 9.87 7.62 22.27
N LYS A 129 10.61 7.05 21.31
CA LYS A 129 10.47 7.36 19.88
C LYS A 129 9.15 6.91 19.27
N ILE A 130 8.66 5.71 19.65
CA ILE A 130 7.48 5.11 19.00
C ILE A 130 6.19 5.30 19.83
N GLN A 131 6.31 5.76 21.08
CA GLN A 131 5.19 5.98 22.00
C GLN A 131 4.26 4.76 22.18
N LEU A 132 4.83 3.55 22.12
CA LEU A 132 4.06 2.29 22.25
C LEU A 132 3.85 1.87 23.70
N SER A 133 2.74 1.17 23.94
CA SER A 133 2.50 0.46 25.20
C SER A 133 3.61 -0.57 25.46
N PRO A 134 4.10 -0.69 26.70
CA PRO A 134 5.22 -1.57 27.02
C PRO A 134 4.94 -3.05 26.70
N THR A 135 3.69 -3.49 26.83
CA THR A 135 3.26 -4.86 26.49
C THR A 135 3.47 -5.16 25.00
N ILE A 136 3.09 -4.23 24.13
CA ILE A 136 3.19 -4.37 22.67
C ILE A 136 4.66 -4.32 22.26
N LEU A 137 5.44 -3.38 22.81
CA LEU A 137 6.87 -3.27 22.52
C LEU A 137 7.63 -4.56 22.88
N ASN A 138 7.37 -5.14 24.04
CA ASN A 138 8.01 -6.40 24.45
C ASN A 138 7.62 -7.57 23.53
N LYS A 139 6.36 -7.69 23.13
CA LYS A 139 5.91 -8.72 22.18
C LYS A 139 6.60 -8.56 20.82
N THR A 140 6.69 -7.32 20.34
CA THR A 140 7.31 -6.95 19.06
C THR A 140 8.80 -7.26 19.05
N LEU A 141 9.53 -6.88 20.10
CA LEU A 141 10.97 -7.17 20.23
C LEU A 141 11.26 -8.67 20.27
N LYS A 142 10.45 -9.46 20.98
CA LYS A 142 10.57 -10.93 20.98
C LYS A 142 10.32 -11.53 19.60
N SER A 143 9.34 -11.02 18.88
CA SER A 143 9.06 -11.46 17.51
C SER A 143 10.23 -11.18 16.56
N LEU A 144 10.81 -9.98 16.64
CA LEU A 144 11.99 -9.59 15.87
C LEU A 144 13.25 -10.40 16.24
N GLU A 145 13.41 -10.76 17.51
CA GLU A 145 14.48 -11.64 17.99
C GLU A 145 14.30 -13.08 17.47
N ASN A 146 13.08 -13.62 17.53
CA ASN A 146 12.77 -14.94 16.96
C ASN A 146 13.06 -15.00 15.46
N LYS A 147 12.79 -13.91 14.74
CA LYS A 147 13.10 -13.77 13.30
C LYS A 147 14.58 -13.50 13.01
N GLN A 148 15.44 -13.43 14.03
CA GLN A 148 16.87 -13.12 13.92
C GLN A 148 17.18 -11.77 13.22
N LEU A 149 16.23 -10.84 13.24
CA LEU A 149 16.39 -9.50 12.63
C LEU A 149 17.11 -8.52 13.57
N ILE A 150 17.01 -8.76 14.88
CA ILE A 150 17.67 -7.98 15.93
C ILE A 150 18.28 -8.91 16.96
N LYS A 151 19.31 -8.44 17.67
CA LYS A 151 19.90 -9.14 18.81
C LYS A 151 19.77 -8.29 20.06
N ALA A 152 19.12 -8.83 21.09
CA ALA A 152 19.06 -8.19 22.40
C ALA A 152 20.35 -8.50 23.18
N VAL A 153 21.13 -7.47 23.51
CA VAL A 153 22.31 -7.60 24.36
C VAL A 153 22.01 -7.01 25.73
N LYS A 154 22.12 -7.83 26.78
CA LYS A 154 22.10 -7.35 28.16
C LYS A 154 23.46 -6.74 28.47
N SER A 155 23.52 -5.43 28.71
CA SER A 155 24.78 -4.80 29.10
C SER A 155 25.22 -5.29 30.48
N VAL A 156 26.45 -5.77 30.58
CA VAL A 156 27.10 -6.25 31.82
C VAL A 156 27.49 -5.13 32.80
N HIS A 157 27.29 -3.87 32.43
CA HIS A 157 27.73 -2.70 33.21
C HIS A 157 26.73 -2.22 34.28
N ALA A 158 25.60 -2.90 34.49
CA ALA A 158 24.54 -2.46 35.41
C ALA A 158 24.68 -2.98 36.86
N ASN A 159 25.88 -3.37 37.31
CA ASN A 159 26.09 -3.92 38.66
C ASN A 159 27.18 -3.18 39.47
N LYS A 160 27.16 -1.85 39.43
CA LYS A 160 27.82 -1.00 40.44
C LYS A 160 26.94 0.20 40.77
N ARG A 161 25.93 -0.02 41.60
CA ARG A 161 25.44 1.02 42.51
C ARG A 161 26.14 0.78 43.85
N LYS A 162 27.07 1.66 44.20
CA LYS A 162 27.66 1.77 45.53
C LYS A 162 26.99 2.95 46.23
#